data_AF-A0A660S592-F1
#
_entry.id   AF-A0A660S592-F1
#
_cell.length_a   1.000
_cell.length_b   1.000
_cell.length_c   1.000
_cell.angle_alpha   90.00
_cell.angle_beta   90.00
_cell.angle_gamma   90.00
#
_symmetry.space_group_name_H-M   'P 1'
#
loop_
_entity.id
_entity.type
_entity.pdbx_description
1 polymer ?
#
loop_
_entity_poly.entity_id
_entity_poly.type
_entity_poly.pdbx_seq_one_letter_code
_entity_poly.pdbx_strand_id
1 'polypeptide(L)'
;MHKTLFLSIFLFTFTILMGDSMNLEHADVNYWNKDGYFIQKNIKVFDNDQISAKIDGKWQNYVLKSLPDKFMNWSVDRRISTIEDIKKGKMPGLAGPHNGMVASFGIARNDSKFKINNAVKGMGYCPRADKIDYLINLLTETKDSNFNYKLKTLVYLYKNVDKYYDRKRILSLELYSTKDFETGTFLNEMAYPNVSIVFLDIPCFEVKAVPELLHPENPNLNDYQKSVIKYANLIHSYFHGKFSRMFIAVIYNVIEVYDNSPEPKARGRRIVPPLP
;
A
#
# COMPACT_ATOMS: atom_id res chain seq x y z
N MET A 1 65.43 22.98 -50.31
CA MET A 1 65.81 21.62 -49.86
C MET A 1 64.90 21.23 -48.71
N HIS A 2 64.38 20.01 -48.78
CA HIS A 2 63.23 19.45 -48.06
C HIS A 2 63.06 19.84 -46.59
N LYS A 3 61.84 20.27 -46.23
CA LYS A 3 61.28 20.07 -44.90
C LYS A 3 59.91 19.43 -45.03
N THR A 4 59.90 18.12 -44.86
CA THR A 4 58.74 17.24 -44.78
C THR A 4 57.94 17.60 -43.53
N LEU A 5 56.68 18.00 -43.71
CA LEU A 5 55.74 18.27 -42.63
C LEU A 5 55.12 16.93 -42.21
N PHE A 6 55.55 16.38 -41.08
CA PHE A 6 54.90 15.22 -40.46
C PHE A 6 53.58 15.68 -39.83
N LEU A 7 52.47 15.31 -40.46
CA LEU A 7 51.12 15.47 -39.91
C LEU A 7 50.85 14.30 -38.96
N SER A 8 51.08 14.49 -37.67
CA SER A 8 50.66 13.54 -36.64
C SER A 8 49.15 13.65 -36.43
N ILE A 9 48.41 12.70 -37.00
CA ILE A 9 46.99 12.47 -36.70
C ILE A 9 46.91 11.87 -35.30
N PHE A 10 46.57 12.69 -34.30
CA PHE A 10 46.11 12.20 -33.00
C PHE A 10 44.65 11.80 -33.14
N LEU A 11 44.41 10.50 -33.33
CA LEU A 11 43.10 9.89 -33.18
C LEU A 11 42.75 9.94 -31.68
N PHE A 12 41.96 10.93 -31.26
CA PHE A 12 41.28 10.85 -29.96
C PHE A 12 40.11 9.88 -30.15
N THR A 13 40.34 8.59 -29.88
CA THR A 13 39.26 7.65 -29.61
C THR A 13 38.57 8.10 -28.32
N PHE A 14 37.50 8.87 -28.48
CA PHE A 14 36.53 9.10 -27.42
C PHE A 14 35.87 7.75 -27.15
N THR A 15 36.42 6.99 -26.21
CA THR A 15 35.70 5.88 -25.58
C THR A 15 34.53 6.52 -24.86
N ILE A 16 33.39 6.59 -25.55
CA ILE A 16 32.10 6.71 -24.90
C ILE A 16 31.99 5.42 -24.09
N LEU A 17 32.43 5.49 -22.84
CA LEU A 17 31.89 4.64 -21.79
C LEU A 17 30.39 4.92 -21.82
N MET A 18 29.67 4.14 -22.63
CA MET A 18 28.29 3.81 -22.32
C MET A 18 28.38 3.09 -20.97
N GLY A 19 28.45 3.88 -19.90
CA GLY A 19 28.00 3.37 -18.62
C GLY A 19 26.61 2.85 -18.91
N ASP A 20 26.39 1.56 -18.63
CA ASP A 20 25.05 1.09 -18.32
C ASP A 20 24.38 2.23 -17.58
N SER A 21 23.27 2.74 -18.11
CA SER A 21 22.41 3.60 -17.33
C SER A 21 22.02 2.75 -16.13
N MET A 22 22.82 2.87 -15.05
CA MET A 22 22.67 2.07 -13.85
C MET A 22 21.21 2.22 -13.48
N ASN A 23 20.53 1.10 -13.25
CA ASN A 23 19.11 1.12 -12.96
C ASN A 23 18.92 1.73 -11.56
N LEU A 24 18.98 3.06 -11.50
CA LEU A 24 19.05 3.87 -10.29
C LEU A 24 17.76 3.74 -9.47
N GLU A 25 16.68 3.37 -10.15
CA GLU A 25 15.33 3.26 -9.59
C GLU A 25 15.03 1.88 -8.97
N HIS A 26 16.04 1.01 -8.96
CA HIS A 26 15.99 -0.33 -8.37
C HIS A 26 16.93 -0.44 -7.17
N ALA A 27 16.78 -1.51 -6.40
CA ALA A 27 17.78 -1.93 -5.42
C ALA A 27 18.78 -2.94 -6.03
N ASP A 28 19.86 -3.22 -5.32
CA ASP A 28 20.79 -4.33 -5.63
C ASP A 28 20.16 -5.74 -5.52
N VAL A 29 18.89 -5.82 -5.07
CA VAL A 29 18.12 -7.06 -4.96
C VAL A 29 16.95 -7.01 -5.93
N ASN A 30 16.78 -8.07 -6.72
CA ASN A 30 15.61 -8.23 -7.59
C ASN A 30 14.58 -9.18 -6.94
N TYR A 31 13.39 -8.66 -6.66
CA TYR A 31 12.28 -9.46 -6.12
C TYR A 31 11.37 -10.08 -7.19
N TRP A 32 11.47 -9.61 -8.43
CA TRP A 32 10.67 -10.07 -9.55
C TRP A 32 11.26 -11.36 -10.13
N ASN A 33 10.40 -12.34 -10.38
CA ASN A 33 10.79 -13.56 -11.06
C ASN A 33 10.80 -13.36 -12.59
N LYS A 34 11.28 -14.39 -13.29
CA LYS A 34 11.35 -14.42 -14.76
C LYS A 34 9.99 -14.23 -15.47
N ASP A 35 8.89 -14.53 -14.78
CA ASP A 35 7.54 -14.44 -15.31
C ASP A 35 6.90 -13.07 -15.01
N GLY A 36 7.62 -12.15 -14.36
CA GLY A 36 7.20 -10.77 -14.12
C GLY A 36 6.39 -10.52 -12.84
N TYR A 37 6.31 -11.48 -11.93
CA TYR A 37 5.65 -11.32 -10.62
C TYR A 37 6.61 -11.57 -9.44
N PHE A 38 6.16 -11.33 -8.21
CA PHE A 38 6.93 -11.64 -7.00
C PHE A 38 6.13 -12.48 -6.01
N ILE A 39 6.84 -13.08 -5.05
CA ILE A 39 6.26 -13.75 -3.89
C ILE A 39 6.95 -13.19 -2.65
N GLN A 40 6.17 -12.61 -1.73
CA GLN A 40 6.70 -12.13 -0.46
C GLN A 40 6.99 -13.32 0.48
N LYS A 41 8.27 -13.56 0.75
CA LYS A 41 8.75 -14.74 1.51
C LYS A 41 9.11 -14.45 2.97
N ASN A 42 9.06 -13.18 3.38
CA ASN A 42 9.42 -12.73 4.72
C ASN A 42 8.21 -12.65 5.67
N ILE A 43 7.03 -13.13 5.26
CA ILE A 43 5.84 -13.24 6.11
C ILE A 43 5.18 -14.62 5.97
N LYS A 44 4.35 -14.99 6.94
CA LYS A 44 3.43 -16.13 6.91
C LYS A 44 2.12 -15.75 7.60
N VAL A 45 1.01 -15.83 6.89
CA VAL A 45 -0.34 -15.54 7.42
C VAL A 45 -1.02 -16.86 7.77
N PHE A 46 -1.70 -16.89 8.91
CA PHE A 46 -2.41 -18.08 9.41
C PHE A 46 -3.90 -17.78 9.61
N ASP A 47 -4.75 -18.82 9.54
CA ASP A 47 -6.21 -18.69 9.62
C ASP A 47 -6.73 -18.27 11.01
N ASN A 48 -5.89 -18.31 12.04
CA ASN A 48 -6.23 -18.02 13.44
C ASN A 48 -5.86 -16.59 13.88
N ASP A 49 -5.90 -15.62 12.96
CA ASP A 49 -5.50 -14.23 13.19
C ASP A 49 -4.08 -14.11 13.77
N GLN A 50 -3.18 -14.96 13.29
CA GLN A 50 -1.76 -14.87 13.56
C GLN A 50 -1.01 -14.54 12.27
N ILE A 51 0.12 -13.87 12.44
CA ILE A 51 1.06 -13.61 11.36
C ILE A 51 2.49 -13.75 11.90
N SER A 52 3.36 -14.41 11.16
CA SER A 52 4.80 -14.39 11.41
C SER A 52 5.46 -13.47 10.41
N ALA A 53 6.43 -12.68 10.88
CA ALA A 53 7.23 -11.80 10.05
C ALA A 53 8.72 -12.03 10.34
N LYS A 54 9.55 -12.07 9.29
CA LYS A 54 11.00 -12.23 9.41
C LYS A 54 11.65 -10.87 9.55
N ILE A 55 12.14 -10.59 10.75
CA ILE A 55 12.71 -9.31 11.18
C ILE A 55 14.10 -9.57 11.74
N ASP A 56 15.12 -8.87 11.24
CA ASP A 56 16.52 -9.08 11.61
C ASP A 56 16.95 -10.55 11.53
N GLY A 57 16.49 -11.24 10.48
CA GLY A 57 16.77 -12.66 10.25
C GLY A 57 15.95 -13.63 11.10
N LYS A 58 15.19 -13.15 12.10
CA LYS A 58 14.40 -13.97 13.03
C LYS A 58 12.92 -13.90 12.73
N TRP A 59 12.24 -15.05 12.78
CA TRP A 59 10.79 -15.09 12.72
C TRP A 59 10.20 -14.60 14.04
N GLN A 60 9.33 -13.61 13.97
CA GLN A 60 8.58 -13.07 15.10
C GLN A 60 7.10 -13.32 14.86
N ASN A 61 6.35 -13.71 15.89
CA ASN A 61 4.93 -14.03 15.80
C ASN A 61 4.10 -12.90 16.40
N TYR A 62 3.03 -12.55 15.71
CA TYR A 62 2.09 -11.52 16.14
C TYR A 62 0.66 -12.05 16.10
N VAL A 63 -0.18 -11.49 16.95
CA VAL A 63 -1.62 -11.72 16.95
C VAL A 63 -2.28 -10.46 16.41
N LEU A 64 -3.10 -10.60 15.36
CA LEU A 64 -3.78 -9.48 14.75
C LEU A 64 -4.78 -8.85 15.71
N LYS A 65 -4.84 -7.53 15.69
CA LYS A 65 -5.74 -6.75 16.55
C LYS A 65 -6.76 -6.01 15.72
N SER A 66 -7.97 -5.90 16.24
CA SER A 66 -9.01 -5.12 15.58
C SER A 66 -8.74 -3.63 15.76
N LEU A 67 -8.98 -2.86 14.70
CA LEU A 67 -9.11 -1.41 14.79
C LEU A 67 -10.20 -1.06 15.84
N PRO A 68 -9.92 -0.15 16.79
CA PRO A 68 -10.85 0.19 17.85
C PRO A 68 -12.02 1.03 17.32
N ASP A 69 -13.14 1.04 18.04
CA ASP A 69 -14.33 1.82 17.66
C ASP A 69 -14.01 3.30 17.44
N LYS A 70 -13.11 3.88 18.25
CA LYS A 70 -12.67 5.27 18.10
C LYS A 70 -12.09 5.53 16.70
N PHE A 71 -11.27 4.61 16.19
CA PHE A 71 -10.72 4.71 14.84
C PHE A 71 -11.81 4.49 13.79
N MET A 72 -12.62 3.45 13.95
CA MET A 72 -13.64 3.08 12.96
C MET A 72 -14.69 4.18 12.79
N ASN A 73 -15.20 4.74 13.89
CA ASN A 73 -16.20 5.82 13.87
C ASN A 73 -15.63 7.06 13.17
N TRP A 74 -14.44 7.53 13.58
CA TRP A 74 -13.78 8.66 12.92
C TRP A 74 -13.56 8.41 11.42
N SER A 75 -13.03 7.24 11.06
CA SER A 75 -12.73 6.91 9.66
C SER A 75 -14.00 6.84 8.81
N VAL A 76 -15.08 6.24 9.32
CA VAL A 76 -16.38 6.17 8.63
C VAL A 76 -17.00 7.56 8.47
N ASP A 77 -17.11 8.31 9.57
CA ASP A 77 -17.74 9.63 9.58
C ASP A 77 -17.02 10.59 8.63
N ARG A 78 -15.68 10.59 8.66
CA ARG A 78 -14.89 11.45 7.78
C ARG A 78 -15.02 11.05 6.31
N ARG A 79 -15.06 9.75 5.99
CA ARG A 79 -15.29 9.28 4.60
C ARG A 79 -16.67 9.65 4.08
N ILE A 80 -17.70 9.52 4.91
CA ILE A 80 -19.06 9.95 4.55
C ILE A 80 -19.10 11.47 4.34
N SER A 81 -18.52 12.25 5.25
CA SER A 81 -18.40 13.70 5.11
C SER A 81 -17.68 14.09 3.81
N THR A 82 -16.58 13.41 3.45
CA THR A 82 -15.88 13.64 2.18
C THR A 82 -16.78 13.36 0.97
N ILE A 83 -17.58 12.30 0.99
CA ILE A 83 -18.55 12.03 -0.09
C ILE A 83 -19.60 13.15 -0.19
N GLU A 84 -20.11 13.65 0.94
CA GLU A 84 -21.07 14.75 0.95
C GLU A 84 -20.47 16.07 0.44
N ASP A 85 -19.20 16.32 0.71
CA ASP A 85 -18.47 17.47 0.16
C ASP A 85 -18.26 17.35 -1.36
N ILE A 86 -17.92 16.14 -1.85
CA ILE A 86 -17.78 15.86 -3.29
C ILE A 86 -19.11 16.08 -4.04
N LYS A 87 -20.24 15.67 -3.45
CA LYS A 87 -21.58 15.95 -4.02
C LYS A 87 -21.87 17.45 -4.15
N LYS A 88 -21.25 18.28 -3.31
CA LYS A 88 -21.36 19.75 -3.34
C LYS A 88 -20.31 20.40 -4.25
N GLY A 89 -19.55 19.61 -5.02
CA GLY A 89 -18.51 20.10 -5.92
C GLY A 89 -17.22 20.52 -5.21
N LYS A 90 -17.03 20.16 -3.93
CA LYS A 90 -15.78 20.44 -3.23
C LYS A 90 -14.75 19.36 -3.50
N MET A 91 -13.51 19.78 -3.72
CA MET A 91 -12.39 18.86 -3.85
C MET A 91 -12.09 18.20 -2.50
N PRO A 92 -11.87 16.87 -2.47
CA PRO A 92 -11.45 16.19 -1.25
C PRO A 92 -10.05 16.66 -0.84
N GLY A 93 -9.83 16.83 0.46
CA GLY A 93 -8.51 17.09 1.01
C GLY A 93 -7.60 15.85 0.99
N LEU A 94 -6.29 16.07 1.17
CA LEU A 94 -5.32 14.98 1.32
C LEU A 94 -5.33 14.38 2.73
N ALA A 95 -5.69 15.15 3.75
CA ALA A 95 -5.79 14.67 5.13
C ALA A 95 -7.00 13.73 5.35
N GLY A 96 -6.91 12.87 6.37
CA GLY A 96 -8.00 11.99 6.77
C GLY A 96 -7.78 10.49 6.51
N PRO A 97 -8.81 9.67 6.73
CA PRO A 97 -8.68 8.21 6.80
C PRO A 97 -8.37 7.54 5.47
N HIS A 98 -8.62 8.21 4.34
CA HIS A 98 -8.32 7.64 3.03
C HIS A 98 -6.83 7.65 2.71
N ASN A 99 -6.04 8.56 3.30
CA ASN A 99 -4.63 8.69 2.96
C ASN A 99 -3.80 8.38 4.20
N GLY A 100 -3.20 7.18 4.23
CA GLY A 100 -2.24 6.79 5.26
C GLY A 100 -0.82 7.11 4.79
N MET A 101 -0.02 7.73 5.66
CA MET A 101 1.41 7.91 5.46
C MET A 101 2.13 6.68 5.99
N VAL A 102 2.62 5.84 5.09
CA VAL A 102 3.31 4.59 5.39
C VAL A 102 4.79 4.87 5.58
N ALA A 103 5.23 4.84 6.82
CA ALA A 103 6.63 4.81 7.22
C ALA A 103 7.14 3.37 7.16
N SER A 104 8.24 3.18 6.41
CA SER A 104 8.82 1.89 6.09
C SER A 104 10.35 1.98 6.16
N PHE A 105 11.00 0.84 6.38
CA PHE A 105 12.46 0.70 6.40
C PHE A 105 12.85 -0.59 5.70
N GLY A 106 14.03 -0.63 5.06
CA GLY A 106 14.56 -1.87 4.50
C GLY A 106 15.76 -1.64 3.60
N ILE A 107 15.58 -1.89 2.29
CA ILE A 107 16.64 -1.71 1.29
C ILE A 107 16.45 -0.36 0.60
N ALA A 108 17.56 0.33 0.33
CA ALA A 108 17.55 1.58 -0.42
C ALA A 108 17.54 1.29 -1.92
N ARG A 109 16.90 2.16 -2.70
CA ARG A 109 17.15 2.26 -4.15
C ARG A 109 18.58 2.73 -4.39
N ASN A 110 19.10 2.44 -5.57
CA ASN A 110 20.45 2.82 -6.00
C ASN A 110 20.62 4.35 -6.12
N ASP A 111 19.52 5.10 -6.30
CA ASP A 111 19.49 6.56 -6.22
C ASP A 111 19.41 7.15 -4.80
N SER A 112 19.30 6.31 -3.76
CA SER A 112 19.10 6.75 -2.38
C SER A 112 20.18 6.24 -1.44
N LYS A 113 20.69 7.13 -0.58
CA LYS A 113 21.53 6.74 0.57
C LYS A 113 20.69 6.29 1.78
N PHE A 114 19.39 6.56 1.78
CA PHE A 114 18.49 6.29 2.90
C PHE A 114 17.65 5.04 2.64
N LYS A 115 17.59 4.20 3.67
CA LYS A 115 16.80 2.95 3.71
C LYS A 115 15.40 3.15 4.30
N ILE A 116 15.13 4.34 4.82
CA ILE A 116 13.81 4.75 5.32
C ILE A 116 13.01 5.37 4.19
N ASN A 117 11.70 5.16 4.21
CA ASN A 117 10.79 5.75 3.24
C ASN A 117 9.46 6.13 3.90
N ASN A 118 8.88 7.23 3.43
CA ASN A 118 7.52 7.64 3.75
C ASN A 118 6.74 7.81 2.46
N ALA A 119 5.62 7.09 2.32
CA ALA A 119 4.76 7.21 1.15
C ALA A 119 3.30 7.43 1.57
N VAL A 120 2.63 8.37 0.92
CA VAL A 120 1.17 8.51 1.04
C VAL A 120 0.52 7.41 0.20
N LYS A 121 -0.34 6.61 0.82
CA LYS A 121 -1.06 5.50 0.17
C LYS A 121 -2.56 5.64 0.40
N GLY A 122 -3.33 5.35 -0.64
CA GLY A 122 -4.78 5.25 -0.57
C GLY A 122 -5.20 4.02 0.22
N MET A 123 -5.82 4.24 1.37
CA MET A 123 -6.29 3.22 2.31
C MET A 123 -7.80 3.02 2.21
N GLY A 124 -8.20 1.77 2.24
CA GLY A 124 -9.57 1.29 2.32
C GLY A 124 -9.71 0.14 3.31
N TYR A 125 -10.93 -0.38 3.42
CA TYR A 125 -11.22 -1.50 4.30
C TYR A 125 -11.03 -2.83 3.58
N CYS A 126 -10.44 -3.81 4.26
CA CYS A 126 -10.31 -5.17 3.75
C CYS A 126 -11.65 -5.91 3.88
N PRO A 127 -12.20 -6.51 2.82
CA PRO A 127 -13.42 -7.31 2.90
C PRO A 127 -13.27 -8.51 3.84
N ARG A 128 -14.36 -8.87 4.53
CA ARG A 128 -14.42 -10.18 5.18
C ARG A 128 -14.46 -11.29 4.12
N ALA A 129 -13.85 -12.43 4.42
CA ALA A 129 -13.85 -13.59 3.53
C ALA A 129 -15.28 -14.03 3.14
N ASP A 130 -16.22 -14.03 4.09
CA ASP A 130 -17.61 -14.44 3.86
C ASP A 130 -18.50 -13.38 3.17
N LYS A 131 -17.92 -12.23 2.78
CA LYS A 131 -18.65 -11.10 2.18
C LYS A 131 -18.05 -10.61 0.87
N ILE A 132 -16.86 -11.07 0.52
CA ILE A 132 -16.11 -10.52 -0.60
C ILE A 132 -16.81 -10.72 -1.95
N ASP A 133 -17.43 -11.88 -2.17
CA ASP A 133 -18.15 -12.17 -3.41
C ASP A 133 -19.35 -11.25 -3.59
N TYR A 134 -20.11 -11.00 -2.52
CA TYR A 134 -21.21 -10.04 -2.53
C TYR A 134 -20.72 -8.64 -2.91
N LEU A 135 -19.60 -8.19 -2.32
CA LEU A 135 -19.04 -6.86 -2.60
C LEU A 135 -18.55 -6.73 -4.04
N ILE A 136 -17.88 -7.76 -4.55
CA ILE A 136 -17.43 -7.81 -5.95
C ILE A 136 -18.64 -7.73 -6.90
N ASN A 137 -19.71 -8.50 -6.63
CA ASN A 137 -20.91 -8.49 -7.45
C ASN A 137 -21.60 -7.12 -7.42
N LEU A 138 -21.83 -6.57 -6.23
CA LEU A 138 -22.42 -5.25 -6.05
C LEU A 138 -21.65 -4.17 -6.84
N LEU A 139 -20.33 -4.14 -6.72
CA LEU A 139 -19.52 -3.15 -7.42
C LEU A 139 -19.50 -3.39 -8.94
N THR A 140 -19.50 -4.66 -9.37
CA THR A 140 -19.51 -5.00 -10.80
C THR A 140 -20.82 -4.61 -11.47
N GLU A 141 -21.95 -4.88 -10.83
CA GLU A 141 -23.30 -4.57 -11.35
C GLU A 141 -23.56 -3.05 -11.39
N THR A 142 -22.92 -2.29 -10.50
CA THR A 142 -23.21 -0.85 -10.33
C THR A 142 -22.11 0.06 -10.86
N LYS A 143 -21.00 -0.47 -11.41
CA LYS A 143 -19.84 0.33 -11.86
C LYS A 143 -20.16 1.36 -12.95
N ASP A 144 -21.14 1.04 -13.80
CA ASP A 144 -21.59 1.85 -14.94
C ASP A 144 -22.82 2.70 -14.60
N SER A 145 -23.28 2.67 -13.33
CA SER A 145 -24.33 3.56 -12.84
C SER A 145 -23.86 5.01 -12.80
N ASN A 146 -24.81 5.96 -12.78
CA ASN A 146 -24.47 7.37 -12.66
C ASN A 146 -23.67 7.66 -11.38
N PHE A 147 -22.87 8.72 -11.40
CA PHE A 147 -21.96 9.06 -10.30
C PHE A 147 -22.66 9.17 -8.94
N ASN A 148 -23.85 9.76 -8.88
CA ASN A 148 -24.62 9.88 -7.63
C ASN A 148 -25.05 8.53 -7.06
N TYR A 149 -25.43 7.58 -7.92
CA TYR A 149 -25.74 6.22 -7.50
C TYR A 149 -24.49 5.53 -6.91
N LYS A 150 -23.34 5.67 -7.58
CA LYS A 150 -22.06 5.13 -7.10
C LYS A 150 -21.70 5.69 -5.73
N LEU A 151 -21.84 7.00 -5.52
CA LEU A 151 -21.63 7.61 -4.20
C LEU A 151 -22.59 7.08 -3.13
N LYS A 152 -23.87 6.84 -3.47
CA LYS A 152 -24.83 6.21 -2.53
C LYS A 152 -24.41 4.79 -2.16
N THR A 153 -23.92 4.00 -3.11
CA THR A 153 -23.38 2.66 -2.86
C THR A 153 -22.20 2.72 -1.88
N LEU A 154 -21.26 3.64 -2.07
CA LEU A 154 -20.12 3.81 -1.16
C LEU A 154 -20.56 4.21 0.26
N VAL A 155 -21.52 5.15 0.38
CA VAL A 155 -22.09 5.54 1.68
C VAL A 155 -22.80 4.36 2.35
N TYR A 156 -23.52 3.52 1.59
CA TYR A 156 -24.14 2.31 2.12
C TYR A 156 -23.10 1.37 2.72
N LEU A 157 -21.99 1.14 2.00
CA LEU A 157 -20.90 0.28 2.49
C LEU A 157 -20.27 0.85 3.77
N TYR A 158 -20.03 2.17 3.84
CA TYR A 158 -19.48 2.81 5.05
C TYR A 158 -20.42 2.74 6.24
N LYS A 159 -21.73 2.96 6.05
CA LYS A 159 -22.73 2.82 7.12
C LYS A 159 -22.88 1.39 7.64
N ASN A 160 -22.42 0.40 6.88
CA ASN A 160 -22.49 -1.01 7.22
C ASN A 160 -21.07 -1.62 7.35
N VAL A 161 -20.09 -0.83 7.77
CA VAL A 161 -18.67 -1.21 7.70
C VAL A 161 -18.39 -2.57 8.36
N ASP A 162 -18.96 -2.83 9.54
CA ASP A 162 -18.71 -4.06 10.31
C ASP A 162 -19.38 -5.30 9.73
N LYS A 163 -20.41 -5.10 8.90
CA LYS A 163 -21.08 -6.19 8.19
C LYS A 163 -20.21 -6.73 7.07
N TYR A 164 -19.43 -5.87 6.42
CA TYR A 164 -18.76 -6.17 5.15
C TYR A 164 -17.25 -6.29 5.27
N TYR A 165 -16.65 -5.60 6.24
CA TYR A 165 -15.19 -5.45 6.32
C TYR A 165 -14.61 -6.01 7.61
N ASP A 166 -13.38 -6.45 7.51
CA ASP A 166 -12.58 -6.92 8.62
C ASP A 166 -11.85 -5.74 9.28
N ARG A 167 -11.95 -5.65 10.61
CA ARG A 167 -11.27 -4.62 11.40
C ARG A 167 -9.80 -4.94 11.65
N LYS A 168 -9.31 -6.15 11.37
CA LYS A 168 -7.93 -6.54 11.62
C LYS A 168 -6.98 -6.23 10.46
N ARG A 169 -7.53 -5.73 9.35
CA ARG A 169 -6.83 -5.59 8.07
C ARG A 169 -7.21 -4.29 7.38
N ILE A 170 -6.22 -3.48 7.02
CA ILE A 170 -6.39 -2.31 6.15
C ILE A 170 -5.92 -2.68 4.75
N LEU A 171 -6.63 -2.22 3.72
CA LEU A 171 -6.33 -2.56 2.33
C LEU A 171 -5.82 -1.34 1.56
N SER A 172 -4.81 -1.54 0.73
CA SER A 172 -4.25 -0.54 -0.18
C SER A 172 -3.89 -1.18 -1.52
N LEU A 173 -3.53 -0.35 -2.49
CA LEU A 173 -2.87 -0.77 -3.71
C LEU A 173 -1.43 -0.23 -3.75
N GLU A 174 -0.50 -1.05 -4.24
CA GLU A 174 0.80 -0.59 -4.72
C GLU A 174 0.67 -0.34 -6.24
N LEU A 175 0.52 0.94 -6.59
CA LEU A 175 0.14 1.37 -7.94
C LEU A 175 1.32 1.44 -8.90
N TYR A 176 2.51 1.71 -8.38
CA TYR A 176 3.64 2.15 -9.21
C TYR A 176 4.71 1.09 -9.37
N SER A 177 4.88 0.18 -8.40
CA SER A 177 5.89 -0.87 -8.52
C SER A 177 5.61 -1.82 -9.68
N THR A 178 6.62 -2.01 -10.53
CA THR A 178 6.69 -2.93 -11.65
C THR A 178 8.09 -3.56 -11.69
N LYS A 179 8.28 -4.54 -12.57
CA LYS A 179 9.61 -5.09 -12.85
C LYS A 179 10.61 -4.06 -13.40
N ASP A 180 10.13 -2.92 -13.91
CA ASP A 180 10.93 -1.88 -14.55
C ASP A 180 11.05 -0.62 -13.65
N PHE A 181 10.36 -0.60 -12.50
CA PHE A 181 10.41 0.49 -11.53
C PHE A 181 9.98 0.01 -10.14
N GLU A 182 10.79 0.23 -9.11
CA GLU A 182 10.48 -0.20 -7.75
C GLU A 182 10.26 0.99 -6.82
N THR A 183 9.11 1.05 -6.13
CA THR A 183 8.91 2.06 -5.07
C THR A 183 9.74 1.72 -3.83
N GLY A 184 10.12 2.75 -3.07
CA GLY A 184 10.78 2.55 -1.78
C GLY A 184 9.93 1.73 -0.80
N THR A 185 8.61 1.94 -0.78
CA THR A 185 7.68 1.15 0.05
C THR A 185 7.72 -0.32 -0.34
N PHE A 186 7.60 -0.67 -1.62
CA PHE A 186 7.67 -2.05 -2.09
C PHE A 186 8.97 -2.73 -1.67
N LEU A 187 10.12 -2.10 -1.94
CA LEU A 187 11.43 -2.63 -1.56
C LEU A 187 11.56 -2.83 -0.05
N ASN A 188 11.08 -1.87 0.73
CA ASN A 188 11.13 -1.93 2.19
C ASN A 188 10.25 -3.06 2.73
N GLU A 189 9.00 -3.19 2.28
CA GLU A 189 8.07 -4.22 2.75
C GLU A 189 8.50 -5.65 2.32
N MET A 190 9.12 -5.77 1.15
CA MET A 190 9.70 -7.05 0.67
C MET A 190 10.99 -7.45 1.43
N ALA A 191 11.68 -6.50 2.06
CA ALA A 191 12.89 -6.75 2.84
C ALA A 191 12.60 -6.89 4.35
N TYR A 192 11.82 -5.98 4.91
CA TYR A 192 11.59 -5.79 6.33
C TYR A 192 10.12 -5.42 6.56
N PRO A 193 9.25 -6.41 6.82
CA PRO A 193 7.79 -6.27 6.73
C PRO A 193 7.18 -5.71 8.03
N ASN A 194 7.71 -4.60 8.53
CA ASN A 194 7.13 -3.83 9.63
C ASN A 194 6.95 -2.39 9.17
N VAL A 195 5.71 -1.88 9.26
CA VAL A 195 5.40 -0.50 8.90
C VAL A 195 4.64 0.22 10.00
N SER A 196 4.77 1.53 10.02
CA SER A 196 3.90 2.43 10.79
C SER A 196 3.10 3.29 9.81
N ILE A 197 1.80 3.38 10.01
CA ILE A 197 0.88 4.11 9.14
C ILE A 197 0.25 5.23 9.95
N VAL A 198 0.60 6.47 9.63
CA VAL A 198 0.02 7.66 10.28
C VAL A 198 -1.09 8.23 9.42
N PHE A 199 -2.25 8.48 10.03
CA PHE A 199 -3.33 9.22 9.41
C PHE A 199 -3.37 10.64 9.95
N LEU A 200 -2.91 11.59 9.14
CA LEU A 200 -2.89 13.01 9.50
C LEU A 200 -4.31 13.58 9.46
N ASP A 201 -4.91 13.74 10.64
CA ASP A 201 -6.19 14.42 10.87
C ASP A 201 -6.35 14.71 12.38
N ILE A 202 -7.51 15.23 12.79
CA ILE A 202 -7.91 15.27 14.21
C ILE A 202 -9.20 14.44 14.38
N PRO A 203 -9.17 13.34 15.18
CA PRO A 203 -8.00 12.74 15.83
C PRO A 203 -6.94 12.22 14.83
N CYS A 204 -5.69 12.12 15.29
CA CYS A 204 -4.57 11.54 14.55
C CYS A 204 -4.32 10.12 15.07
N PHE A 205 -4.29 9.14 14.17
CA PHE A 205 -4.02 7.74 14.53
C PHE A 205 -2.76 7.23 13.87
N GLU A 206 -2.06 6.36 14.60
CA GLU A 206 -0.99 5.52 14.04
C GLU A 206 -1.39 4.05 14.15
N VAL A 207 -1.18 3.32 13.05
CA VAL A 207 -1.39 1.87 12.98
C VAL A 207 -0.06 1.21 12.64
N LYS A 208 0.44 0.34 13.53
CA LYS A 208 1.60 -0.50 13.22
C LYS A 208 1.12 -1.84 12.68
N ALA A 209 1.68 -2.24 11.54
CA ALA A 209 1.19 -3.37 10.79
C ALA A 209 2.31 -4.18 10.14
N VAL A 210 1.98 -5.42 9.79
CA VAL A 210 2.79 -6.28 8.92
C VAL A 210 2.10 -6.33 7.54
N PRO A 211 2.70 -5.78 6.48
CA PRO A 211 2.12 -5.77 5.14
C PRO A 211 2.27 -7.13 4.44
N GLU A 212 1.18 -7.57 3.81
CA GLU A 212 1.12 -8.69 2.88
C GLU A 212 0.88 -8.16 1.47
N LEU A 213 1.85 -8.38 0.57
CA LEU A 213 1.81 -7.94 -0.82
C LEU A 213 1.37 -9.09 -1.73
N LEU A 214 0.31 -8.84 -2.50
CA LEU A 214 -0.33 -9.82 -3.36
C LEU A 214 -0.24 -9.37 -4.82
N HIS A 215 0.67 -10.00 -5.58
CA HIS A 215 0.78 -9.74 -7.01
C HIS A 215 -0.36 -10.45 -7.78
N PRO A 216 -1.08 -9.78 -8.69
CA PRO A 216 -2.21 -10.36 -9.44
C PRO A 216 -1.86 -11.63 -10.23
N GLU A 217 -0.63 -11.73 -10.72
CA GLU A 217 -0.16 -12.85 -11.55
C GLU A 217 0.47 -13.99 -10.74
N ASN A 218 0.48 -13.92 -9.40
CA ASN A 218 1.00 -15.00 -8.57
C ASN A 218 0.04 -16.22 -8.62
N PRO A 219 0.47 -17.38 -9.18
CA PRO A 219 -0.39 -18.55 -9.32
C PRO A 219 -0.70 -19.26 -8.00
N ASN A 220 0.09 -18.99 -6.96
CA ASN A 220 -0.01 -19.67 -5.66
C ASN A 220 -0.98 -18.99 -4.69
N LEU A 221 -1.70 -17.96 -5.13
CA LEU A 221 -2.70 -17.28 -4.32
C LEU A 221 -3.92 -18.18 -4.09
N ASN A 222 -4.43 -18.17 -2.86
CA ASN A 222 -5.72 -18.78 -2.55
C ASN A 222 -6.89 -17.94 -3.10
N ASP A 223 -8.09 -18.49 -3.07
CA ASP A 223 -9.27 -17.87 -3.68
C ASP A 223 -9.67 -16.55 -3.00
N TYR A 224 -9.47 -16.46 -1.68
CA TYR A 224 -9.71 -15.21 -0.95
C TYR A 224 -8.70 -14.12 -1.36
N GLN A 225 -7.40 -14.43 -1.44
CA GLN A 225 -6.37 -13.49 -1.88
C GLN A 225 -6.63 -12.97 -3.30
N LYS A 226 -6.99 -13.86 -4.24
CA LYS A 226 -7.40 -13.47 -5.60
C LYS A 226 -8.59 -12.52 -5.57
N SER A 227 -9.58 -12.82 -4.73
CA SER A 227 -10.78 -11.99 -4.56
C SER A 227 -10.45 -10.64 -3.93
N VAL A 228 -9.52 -10.57 -2.99
CA VAL A 228 -9.04 -9.30 -2.40
C VAL A 228 -8.38 -8.42 -3.46
N ILE A 229 -7.51 -8.98 -4.31
CA ILE A 229 -6.91 -8.23 -5.43
C ILE A 229 -8.00 -7.67 -6.35
N LYS A 230 -8.96 -8.53 -6.74
CA LYS A 230 -10.08 -8.13 -7.61
C LYS A 230 -10.90 -7.02 -6.97
N TYR A 231 -11.28 -7.18 -5.70
CA TYR A 231 -12.02 -6.17 -4.95
C TYR A 231 -11.25 -4.84 -4.86
N ALA A 232 -9.97 -4.87 -4.47
CA ALA A 232 -9.14 -3.68 -4.30
C ALA A 232 -9.06 -2.86 -5.59
N ASN A 233 -8.81 -3.53 -6.71
CA ASN A 233 -8.77 -2.90 -8.03
C ASN A 233 -10.15 -2.41 -8.49
N LEU A 234 -11.21 -3.17 -8.19
CA LEU A 234 -12.57 -2.82 -8.55
C LEU A 234 -13.06 -1.59 -7.77
N ILE A 235 -12.89 -1.53 -6.45
CA ILE A 235 -13.31 -0.37 -5.64
C ILE A 235 -12.52 0.89 -6.00
N HIS A 236 -11.23 0.75 -6.32
CA HIS A 236 -10.42 1.86 -6.82
C HIS A 236 -10.94 2.37 -8.17
N SER A 237 -11.17 1.47 -9.13
CA SER A 237 -11.72 1.82 -10.44
C SER A 237 -13.17 2.32 -10.36
N TYR A 238 -13.93 1.85 -9.37
CA TYR A 238 -15.30 2.29 -9.11
C TYR A 238 -15.33 3.79 -8.85
N PHE A 239 -14.32 4.34 -8.16
CA PHE A 239 -14.26 5.77 -7.92
C PHE A 239 -13.51 6.55 -9.01
N HIS A 240 -12.36 6.05 -9.49
CA HIS A 240 -11.45 6.79 -10.38
C HIS A 240 -11.62 6.50 -11.88
N GLY A 241 -12.44 5.52 -12.26
CA GLY A 241 -12.58 5.07 -13.64
C GLY A 241 -11.69 3.86 -13.97
N LYS A 242 -11.69 3.43 -15.23
CA LYS A 242 -11.03 2.20 -15.66
C LYS A 242 -9.51 2.38 -15.80
N PHE A 243 -8.75 1.45 -15.24
CA PHE A 243 -7.30 1.33 -15.46
C PHE A 243 -6.97 0.21 -16.45
N SER A 244 -5.79 0.28 -17.07
CA SER A 244 -5.32 -0.69 -18.08
C SER A 244 -4.79 -2.00 -17.50
N ARG A 245 -4.56 -2.06 -16.19
CA ARG A 245 -3.99 -3.23 -15.50
C ARG A 245 -4.59 -3.41 -14.12
N MET A 246 -4.38 -4.60 -13.55
CA MET A 246 -4.55 -4.83 -12.11
C MET A 246 -3.28 -4.45 -11.37
N PHE A 247 -3.43 -3.72 -10.27
CA PHE A 247 -2.37 -3.35 -9.36
C PHE A 247 -2.18 -4.42 -8.27
N ILE A 248 -1.00 -4.42 -7.67
CA ILE A 248 -0.66 -5.21 -6.49
C ILE A 248 -1.57 -4.77 -5.34
N ALA A 249 -2.21 -5.72 -4.66
CA ALA A 249 -2.91 -5.43 -3.41
C ALA A 249 -1.95 -5.52 -2.23
N VAL A 250 -2.11 -4.62 -1.26
CA VAL A 250 -1.36 -4.63 0.00
C VAL A 250 -2.35 -4.71 1.15
N ILE A 251 -2.25 -5.78 1.95
CA ILE A 251 -3.03 -5.97 3.17
C ILE A 251 -2.14 -5.63 4.35
N TYR A 252 -2.44 -4.54 5.05
CA TYR A 252 -1.77 -4.19 6.30
C TYR A 252 -2.46 -4.91 7.46
N ASN A 253 -1.82 -5.97 7.96
CA ASN A 253 -2.30 -6.76 9.08
C ASN A 253 -2.00 -6.03 10.39
N VAL A 254 -3.05 -5.57 11.09
CA VAL A 254 -2.96 -4.64 12.22
C VAL A 254 -2.39 -5.34 13.45
N ILE A 255 -1.29 -4.81 13.99
CA ILE A 255 -0.64 -5.32 15.21
C ILE A 255 -0.90 -4.39 16.40
N GLU A 256 -0.75 -3.09 16.19
CA GLU A 256 -0.95 -2.08 17.23
C GLU A 256 -1.65 -0.84 16.66
N VAL A 257 -2.39 -0.14 17.51
CA VAL A 257 -3.02 1.14 17.20
C VAL A 257 -2.69 2.13 18.32
N TYR A 258 -2.31 3.34 17.92
CA TYR A 258 -1.94 4.44 18.80
C TYR A 258 -2.82 5.66 18.51
N ASP A 259 -3.15 6.40 19.56
CA ASP A 259 -3.74 7.72 19.45
C ASP A 259 -2.63 8.77 19.46
N ASN A 260 -2.26 9.22 18.26
CA ASN A 260 -1.21 10.20 18.02
C ASN A 260 -1.74 11.65 17.99
N SER A 261 -2.98 11.87 18.44
CA SER A 261 -3.55 13.22 18.49
C SER A 261 -2.69 14.14 19.37
N PRO A 262 -2.45 15.40 18.97
CA PRO A 262 -1.63 16.36 19.71
C PRO A 262 -2.39 16.93 20.93
N GLU A 263 -2.95 16.06 21.77
CA GLU A 263 -3.68 16.39 22.98
C GLU A 263 -3.17 15.59 24.20
N PRO A 264 -3.27 16.13 25.44
CA PRO A 264 -2.70 15.49 26.63
C PRO A 264 -3.18 14.06 26.93
N LYS A 265 -4.38 13.68 26.48
CA LYS A 265 -4.94 12.34 26.72
C LYS A 265 -4.43 11.30 25.71
N ALA A 266 -4.07 11.74 24.50
CA ALA A 266 -3.56 10.92 23.42
C ALA A 266 -2.04 10.75 23.49
N ARG A 267 -1.24 11.79 23.16
CA ARG A 267 0.23 11.84 23.26
C ARG A 267 0.97 10.61 22.69
N GLY A 268 0.44 10.01 21.63
CA GLY A 268 1.01 8.81 21.03
C GLY A 268 0.92 7.58 21.92
N ARG A 269 -0.15 7.45 22.70
CA ARG A 269 -0.38 6.27 23.54
C ARG A 269 -0.95 5.13 22.72
N ARG A 270 -0.42 3.93 22.98
CA ARG A 270 -0.99 2.70 22.45
C ARG A 270 -2.38 2.49 23.04
N ILE A 271 -3.38 2.40 22.18
CA ILE A 271 -4.77 2.10 22.53
C ILE A 271 -5.14 0.65 22.21
N VAL A 272 -4.39 0.00 21.32
CA VAL A 272 -4.56 -1.43 21.00
C VAL A 272 -3.18 -2.08 20.80
N PRO A 273 -2.90 -3.22 21.45
CA PRO A 273 -3.57 -3.67 22.67
C PRO A 273 -3.38 -2.63 23.79
N PRO A 274 -4.34 -2.51 24.73
CA PRO A 274 -4.19 -1.62 25.88
C PRO A 274 -2.91 -1.99 26.65
N LEU A 275 -2.25 -0.99 27.22
CA LEU A 275 -1.17 -1.24 28.17
C LEU A 275 -1.74 -1.96 29.41
N PRO A 276 -0.96 -2.87 30.04
CA PRO A 276 -1.32 -3.47 31.32
C PRO A 276 -1.63 -2.45 32.40
#